data_AF-A0A354HG58-F1
#
_entry.id   AF-A0A354HG58-F1
#
_cell.length_a   1.000
_cell.length_b   1.000
_cell.length_c   1.000
_cell.angle_alpha   90.00
_cell.angle_beta   90.00
_cell.angle_gamma   90.00
#
_symmetry.space_group_name_H-M   'P 1'
#
loop_
_entity.id
_entity.type
_entity.pdbx_description
1 polymer ?
#
loop_
_entity_poly.entity_id
_entity_poly.type
_entity_poly.pdbx_seq_one_letter_code
_entity_poly.pdbx_strand_id
1 'polypeptide(L)'
;IDYLRDQIRRAKTLTDKPFGVNVMLMSPNAEDLAQLVIDEKVAFVTTGAGNPGKYMEGWKGAGIKVIPVVPSVALAKRMERSGADAVIAEGTESGGHIGENTTMCLVPQVVDAVEIPVLAAGGIADGRGVAASFMLGAEGVQVGTRFLASEECRIHANYKDLVLGAKDTDSIVTGRFTGHPCRNVKSKLAKKLQTFEKDGGTPEEFEQISAGSLRKAVVDGDLENGSFMCGAIAGMINEIKPCKDIIEEMFAQAEKLLGR
;
A
#
# COMPACT_ATOMS: atom_id res chain seq x y z
N ILE A 1 3.22 12.13 -16.54
CA ILE A 1 4.51 11.43 -16.75
C ILE A 1 5.67 12.22 -16.15
N ASP A 2 5.83 13.50 -16.49
CA ASP A 2 6.97 14.32 -16.04
C ASP A 2 7.14 14.37 -14.51
N TYR A 3 6.04 14.52 -13.77
CA TYR A 3 6.08 14.51 -12.31
C TYR A 3 6.77 13.25 -11.75
N LEU A 4 6.45 12.06 -12.27
CA LEU A 4 7.06 10.81 -11.80
C LEU A 4 8.54 10.75 -12.19
N ARG A 5 8.89 11.18 -13.41
CA ARG A 5 10.28 11.26 -13.85
C ARG A 5 11.12 12.13 -12.91
N ASP A 6 10.59 13.29 -12.53
CA ASP A 6 11.26 14.20 -11.62
C ASP A 6 11.40 13.61 -10.21
N GLN A 7 10.37 12.89 -9.70
CA GLN A 7 10.50 12.18 -8.42
C GLN A 7 11.55 11.06 -8.47
N ILE A 8 11.62 10.29 -9.56
CA ILE A 8 12.62 9.23 -9.74
C ILE A 8 14.02 9.82 -9.77
N ARG A 9 14.25 10.88 -10.55
CA ARG A 9 15.55 11.56 -10.63
C ARG A 9 15.93 12.16 -9.30
N ARG A 10 14.98 12.77 -8.59
CA ARG A 10 15.20 13.28 -7.25
C ARG A 10 15.58 12.16 -6.27
N ALA A 11 14.90 11.01 -6.29
CA ALA A 11 15.26 9.87 -5.44
C ALA A 11 16.73 9.44 -5.67
N LYS A 12 17.18 9.37 -6.92
CA LYS A 12 18.59 9.10 -7.27
C LYS A 12 19.58 10.14 -6.74
N THR A 13 19.17 11.40 -6.55
CA THR A 13 20.04 12.42 -5.91
C THR A 13 20.17 12.25 -4.40
N LEU A 14 19.26 11.50 -3.77
CA LEU A 14 19.22 11.33 -2.32
C LEU A 14 19.88 10.03 -1.84
N THR A 15 20.08 9.05 -2.73
CA THR A 15 20.63 7.74 -2.37
C THR A 15 21.14 6.98 -3.59
N ASP A 16 22.23 6.22 -3.39
CA ASP A 16 22.71 5.20 -4.33
C ASP A 16 22.10 3.81 -4.03
N LYS A 17 21.32 3.67 -2.96
CA LYS A 17 20.64 2.42 -2.61
C LYS A 17 19.44 2.15 -3.54
N PRO A 18 19.04 0.88 -3.72
CA PRO A 18 17.87 0.54 -4.52
C PRO A 18 16.58 1.22 -4.04
N PHE A 19 15.78 1.71 -4.98
CA PHE A 19 14.40 2.12 -4.75
C PHE A 19 13.50 1.61 -5.88
N GLY A 20 12.21 1.53 -5.59
CA GLY A 20 11.22 1.07 -6.54
C GLY A 20 10.10 2.07 -6.78
N VAL A 21 9.28 1.77 -7.78
CA VAL A 21 8.13 2.57 -8.18
C VAL A 21 6.88 1.69 -8.17
N ASN A 22 5.83 2.15 -7.47
CA ASN A 22 4.52 1.53 -7.59
C ASN A 22 3.81 2.03 -8.85
N VAL A 23 3.40 1.12 -9.73
CA VAL A 23 2.67 1.43 -10.96
C VAL A 23 1.23 0.96 -10.83
N MET A 24 0.29 1.91 -10.90
CA MET A 24 -1.15 1.64 -10.93
C MET A 24 -1.55 1.31 -12.38
N LEU A 25 -1.84 0.03 -12.65
CA LEU A 25 -1.97 -0.48 -14.02
C LEU A 25 -3.32 -0.16 -14.69
N MET A 26 -4.31 0.29 -13.91
CA MET A 26 -5.57 0.84 -14.44
C MET A 26 -5.45 2.33 -14.80
N SER A 27 -4.27 2.94 -14.65
CA SER A 27 -4.04 4.31 -15.06
C SER A 27 -4.18 4.43 -16.58
N PRO A 28 -4.80 5.51 -17.10
CA PRO A 28 -4.82 5.76 -18.55
C PRO A 28 -3.40 5.91 -19.13
N ASN A 29 -2.42 6.25 -18.29
CA ASN A 29 -1.02 6.42 -18.68
C ASN A 29 -0.14 5.21 -18.31
N ALA A 30 -0.71 4.04 -18.03
CA ALA A 30 0.04 2.90 -17.52
C ALA A 30 1.17 2.44 -18.45
N GLU A 31 0.98 2.55 -19.78
CA GLU A 31 2.01 2.18 -20.77
C GLU A 31 3.21 3.11 -20.72
N ASP A 32 2.97 4.41 -20.73
CA ASP A 32 4.02 5.42 -20.61
C ASP A 32 4.77 5.30 -19.27
N LEU A 33 4.05 5.01 -18.17
CA LEU A 33 4.65 4.79 -16.86
C LEU A 33 5.51 3.52 -16.84
N ALA A 34 5.07 2.45 -17.52
CA ALA A 34 5.81 1.20 -17.64
C ALA A 34 7.08 1.36 -18.48
N GLN A 35 7.05 2.20 -19.52
CA GLN A 35 8.25 2.54 -20.28
C GLN A 35 9.19 3.45 -19.47
N LEU A 36 8.65 4.45 -18.76
CA LEU A 36 9.45 5.39 -17.97
C LEU A 36 10.31 4.67 -16.91
N VAL A 37 9.78 3.65 -16.24
CA VAL A 37 10.54 2.90 -15.23
C VAL A 37 11.71 2.10 -15.85
N ILE A 38 11.58 1.68 -17.12
CA ILE A 38 12.66 1.07 -17.90
C ILE A 38 13.72 2.12 -18.24
N ASP A 39 13.30 3.25 -18.82
CA ASP A 39 14.19 4.33 -19.24
C ASP A 39 15.02 4.86 -18.06
N GLU A 40 14.39 4.98 -16.90
CA GLU A 40 15.02 5.43 -15.67
C GLU A 40 15.70 4.30 -14.88
N LYS A 41 15.66 3.04 -15.32
CA LYS A 41 16.35 1.89 -14.70
C LYS A 41 16.09 1.77 -13.19
N VAL A 42 14.82 1.83 -12.79
CA VAL A 42 14.46 1.65 -11.37
C VAL A 42 14.77 0.22 -10.92
N ALA A 43 15.13 0.01 -9.66
CA ALA A 43 15.58 -1.31 -9.21
C ALA A 43 14.45 -2.35 -9.19
N PHE A 44 13.25 -1.91 -8.82
CA PHE A 44 12.07 -2.76 -8.80
C PHE A 44 10.79 -1.97 -9.05
N VAL A 45 9.75 -2.68 -9.47
CA VAL A 45 8.39 -2.15 -9.57
C VAL A 45 7.47 -2.96 -8.69
N THR A 46 6.54 -2.29 -8.01
CA THR A 46 5.37 -2.94 -7.43
C THR A 46 4.14 -2.58 -8.27
N THR A 47 3.16 -3.47 -8.33
CA THR A 47 1.93 -3.22 -9.07
C THR A 47 0.73 -3.41 -8.19
N GLY A 48 -0.11 -2.38 -8.09
CA GLY A 48 -1.42 -2.46 -7.43
C GLY A 48 -2.47 -3.10 -8.34
N ALA A 49 -3.67 -2.53 -8.37
CA ALA A 49 -4.77 -3.02 -9.20
C ALA A 49 -4.42 -3.09 -10.70
N GLY A 50 -4.80 -4.21 -11.33
CA GLY A 50 -4.62 -4.53 -12.75
C GLY A 50 -3.75 -5.78 -12.98
N ASN A 51 -3.38 -6.03 -14.24
CA ASN A 51 -2.58 -7.22 -14.62
C ASN A 51 -1.23 -6.80 -15.24
N PRO A 52 -0.09 -7.12 -14.59
CA PRO A 52 1.24 -6.72 -15.09
C PRO A 52 1.71 -7.53 -16.31
N GLY A 53 0.99 -8.57 -16.73
CA GLY A 53 1.46 -9.52 -17.75
C GLY A 53 1.95 -8.88 -19.05
N LYS A 54 1.33 -7.80 -19.52
CA LYS A 54 1.77 -7.12 -20.76
C LYS A 54 3.09 -6.37 -20.64
N TYR A 55 3.54 -6.06 -19.42
CA TYR A 55 4.77 -5.31 -19.15
C TYR A 55 5.92 -6.18 -18.64
N MET A 56 5.60 -7.39 -18.19
CA MET A 56 6.54 -8.25 -17.49
C MET A 56 7.80 -8.53 -18.31
N GLU A 57 7.66 -8.90 -19.58
CA GLU A 57 8.81 -9.18 -20.45
C GLU A 57 9.75 -7.97 -20.57
N GLY A 58 9.19 -6.77 -20.80
CA GLY A 58 9.97 -5.54 -20.90
C GLY A 58 10.69 -5.17 -19.60
N TRP A 59 10.01 -5.25 -18.46
CA TRP A 59 10.63 -4.97 -17.15
C TRP A 59 11.72 -5.98 -16.80
N LYS A 60 11.47 -7.27 -17.00
CA LYS A 60 12.43 -8.33 -16.73
C LYS A 60 13.64 -8.23 -17.67
N GLY A 61 13.42 -7.95 -18.96
CA GLY A 61 14.49 -7.73 -19.94
C GLY A 61 15.37 -6.52 -19.62
N ALA A 62 14.81 -5.51 -18.95
CA ALA A 62 15.55 -4.36 -18.43
C ALA A 62 16.25 -4.61 -17.08
N GLY A 63 16.14 -5.81 -16.50
CA GLY A 63 16.72 -6.17 -15.21
C GLY A 63 15.95 -5.64 -14.00
N ILE A 64 14.72 -5.16 -14.18
CA ILE A 64 13.87 -4.64 -13.11
C ILE A 64 13.17 -5.81 -12.40
N LYS A 65 13.21 -5.81 -11.06
CA LYS A 65 12.47 -6.78 -10.25
C LYS A 65 10.98 -6.44 -10.23
N VAL A 66 10.11 -7.42 -10.45
CA VAL A 66 8.65 -7.19 -10.48
C VAL A 66 8.00 -7.85 -9.27
N ILE A 67 7.34 -7.04 -8.43
CA ILE A 67 6.79 -7.47 -7.14
C ILE A 67 5.30 -7.05 -7.03
N PRO A 68 4.36 -7.83 -7.62
CA PRO A 68 2.94 -7.51 -7.61
C PRO A 68 2.30 -7.62 -6.23
N VAL A 69 1.31 -6.77 -5.95
CA VAL A 69 0.42 -6.91 -4.78
C VAL A 69 -0.71 -7.88 -5.12
N VAL A 70 -0.97 -8.85 -4.23
CA VAL A 70 -1.96 -9.91 -4.43
C VAL A 70 -2.89 -10.06 -3.22
N PRO A 71 -4.23 -10.13 -3.43
CA PRO A 71 -5.21 -10.33 -2.36
C PRO A 71 -5.64 -11.80 -2.17
N SER A 72 -5.06 -12.73 -2.94
CA SER A 72 -5.45 -14.15 -2.91
C SER A 72 -4.34 -15.09 -3.40
N VAL A 73 -4.42 -16.35 -2.96
CA VAL A 73 -3.54 -17.45 -3.40
C VAL A 73 -3.59 -17.65 -4.92
N ALA A 74 -4.78 -17.60 -5.52
CA ALA A 74 -4.96 -17.79 -6.95
C ALA A 74 -4.20 -16.74 -7.77
N LEU A 75 -4.20 -15.48 -7.30
CA LEU A 75 -3.45 -14.40 -7.94
C LEU A 75 -1.95 -14.51 -7.67
N ALA A 76 -1.53 -14.89 -6.47
CA ALA A 76 -0.11 -15.16 -6.18
C ALA A 76 0.49 -16.19 -7.15
N LYS A 77 -0.13 -17.37 -7.27
CA LYS A 77 0.29 -18.41 -8.22
C LYS A 77 0.29 -17.92 -9.67
N ARG A 78 -0.66 -17.05 -10.04
CA ARG A 78 -0.71 -16.47 -11.39
C ARG A 78 0.48 -15.53 -11.62
N MET A 79 0.82 -14.70 -10.64
CA MET A 79 1.94 -13.75 -10.75
C MET A 79 3.28 -14.47 -10.82
N GLU A 80 3.46 -15.51 -10.02
CA GLU A 80 4.63 -16.40 -10.09
C GLU A 80 4.77 -17.04 -11.48
N ARG A 81 3.72 -17.68 -12.00
CA ARG A 81 3.74 -18.24 -13.37
C ARG A 81 4.01 -17.20 -14.44
N SER A 82 3.72 -15.93 -14.17
CA SER A 82 3.99 -14.83 -15.09
C SER A 82 5.44 -14.32 -14.99
N GLY A 83 6.24 -14.78 -14.01
CA GLY A 83 7.65 -14.40 -13.87
C GLY A 83 7.95 -13.33 -12.81
N ALA A 84 7.01 -13.07 -11.90
CA ALA A 84 7.24 -12.18 -10.76
C ALA A 84 8.46 -12.64 -9.93
N ASP A 85 9.23 -11.69 -9.41
CA ASP A 85 10.42 -11.98 -8.58
C ASP A 85 10.07 -12.18 -7.10
N ALA A 86 8.94 -11.62 -6.66
CA ALA A 86 8.34 -11.79 -5.34
C ALA A 86 6.86 -11.36 -5.43
N VAL A 87 6.09 -11.58 -4.37
CA VAL A 87 4.72 -11.05 -4.24
C VAL A 87 4.52 -10.36 -2.90
N ILE A 88 3.65 -9.34 -2.88
CA ILE A 88 3.18 -8.71 -1.65
C ILE A 88 1.79 -9.27 -1.34
N ALA A 89 1.67 -10.05 -0.27
CA ALA A 89 0.40 -10.54 0.25
C ALA A 89 -0.22 -9.48 1.17
N GLU A 90 -1.21 -8.75 0.67
CA GLU A 90 -1.80 -7.61 1.38
C GLU A 90 -3.15 -7.96 2.02
N GLY A 91 -3.18 -7.90 3.35
CA GLY A 91 -4.38 -8.14 4.14
C GLY A 91 -5.38 -6.98 4.11
N THR A 92 -6.65 -7.30 4.39
CA THR A 92 -7.78 -6.37 4.37
C THR A 92 -7.66 -5.22 5.38
N GLU A 93 -6.84 -5.37 6.41
CA GLU A 93 -6.52 -4.34 7.40
C GLU A 93 -5.56 -3.24 6.90
N SER A 94 -4.99 -3.38 5.70
CA SER A 94 -4.22 -2.33 5.00
C SER A 94 -5.06 -1.09 4.69
N GLY A 95 -4.41 0.04 4.43
CA GLY A 95 -5.07 1.28 4.02
C GLY A 95 -5.21 1.36 2.51
N GLY A 96 -6.23 2.06 2.00
CA GLY A 96 -6.47 2.16 0.57
C GLY A 96 -7.34 1.02 0.04
N HIS A 97 -7.15 0.62 -1.22
CA HIS A 97 -7.96 -0.44 -1.83
C HIS A 97 -7.59 -1.80 -1.22
N ILE A 98 -8.59 -2.59 -0.82
CA ILE A 98 -8.36 -3.82 -0.04
C ILE A 98 -9.02 -5.05 -0.67
N GLY A 99 -8.45 -6.22 -0.38
CA GLY A 99 -9.14 -7.50 -0.54
C GLY A 99 -9.98 -7.87 0.68
N GLU A 100 -10.46 -9.12 0.73
CA GLU A 100 -11.26 -9.65 1.85
C GLU A 100 -10.42 -10.42 2.89
N ASN A 101 -9.32 -11.06 2.48
CA ASN A 101 -8.51 -11.87 3.38
C ASN A 101 -7.71 -10.99 4.34
N THR A 102 -7.62 -11.39 5.62
CA THR A 102 -6.74 -10.73 6.60
C THR A 102 -5.28 -11.12 6.39
N THR A 103 -4.33 -10.34 6.91
CA THR A 103 -2.90 -10.67 6.81
C THR A 103 -2.59 -12.02 7.45
N MET A 104 -3.16 -12.26 8.64
CA MET A 104 -3.01 -13.51 9.39
C MET A 104 -3.44 -14.74 8.59
N CYS A 105 -4.52 -14.63 7.81
CA CYS A 105 -5.00 -15.74 7.00
C CYS A 105 -4.31 -15.79 5.64
N LEU A 106 -4.07 -14.66 4.98
CA LEU A 106 -3.58 -14.58 3.61
C LEU A 106 -2.11 -15.00 3.50
N VAL A 107 -1.25 -14.43 4.36
CA VAL A 107 0.22 -14.60 4.24
C VAL A 107 0.64 -16.06 4.25
N PRO A 108 0.29 -16.90 5.25
CA PRO A 108 0.76 -18.28 5.28
C PRO A 108 0.20 -19.10 4.10
N GLN A 109 -1.06 -18.87 3.71
CA GLN A 109 -1.65 -19.54 2.55
C GLN A 109 -0.95 -19.17 1.24
N VAL A 110 -0.46 -17.94 1.10
CA VAL A 110 0.30 -17.51 -0.07
C VAL A 110 1.71 -18.10 -0.03
N VAL A 111 2.38 -18.07 1.12
CA VAL A 111 3.71 -18.68 1.31
C VAL A 111 3.71 -20.15 0.94
N ASP A 112 2.75 -20.94 1.43
CA ASP A 112 2.66 -22.37 1.12
C ASP A 112 2.33 -22.67 -0.35
N ALA A 113 1.92 -21.65 -1.11
CA ALA A 113 1.39 -21.79 -2.45
C ALA A 113 2.35 -21.36 -3.57
N VAL A 114 3.44 -20.67 -3.25
CA VAL A 114 4.42 -20.16 -4.22
C VAL A 114 5.84 -20.46 -3.73
N GLU A 115 6.79 -20.54 -4.65
CA GLU A 115 8.22 -20.75 -4.38
C GLU A 115 8.98 -19.42 -4.31
N ILE A 116 8.44 -18.35 -4.90
CA ILE A 116 9.03 -17.00 -4.86
C ILE A 116 8.81 -16.32 -3.49
N PRO A 117 9.69 -15.39 -3.09
CA PRO A 117 9.55 -14.70 -1.81
C PRO A 117 8.22 -13.97 -1.64
N VAL A 118 7.68 -14.04 -0.42
CA VAL A 118 6.44 -13.36 -0.03
C VAL A 118 6.73 -12.24 0.96
N LEU A 119 6.23 -11.05 0.68
CA LEU A 119 6.26 -9.90 1.57
C LEU A 119 4.87 -9.72 2.21
N ALA A 120 4.79 -9.63 3.53
CA ALA A 120 3.52 -9.38 4.22
C ALA A 120 3.18 -7.88 4.21
N ALA A 121 1.91 -7.54 3.98
CA ALA A 121 1.42 -6.16 4.06
C ALA A 121 0.06 -6.07 4.74
N GLY A 122 -0.18 -4.97 5.46
CA GLY A 122 -1.40 -4.74 6.23
C GLY A 122 -1.22 -5.08 7.71
N GLY A 123 -1.64 -4.17 8.59
CA GLY A 123 -1.56 -4.42 10.05
C GLY A 123 -0.17 -4.33 10.69
N ILE A 124 0.88 -3.94 9.95
CA ILE A 124 2.26 -3.91 10.46
C ILE A 124 2.68 -2.46 10.74
N ALA A 125 3.02 -2.15 12.00
CA ALA A 125 3.45 -0.81 12.41
C ALA A 125 4.59 -0.78 13.44
N ASP A 126 5.01 -1.93 13.98
CA ASP A 126 6.07 -2.07 14.97
C ASP A 126 6.77 -3.45 14.84
N GLY A 127 7.71 -3.76 15.73
CA GLY A 127 8.43 -5.03 15.68
C GLY A 127 7.61 -6.28 15.98
N ARG A 128 6.45 -6.16 16.65
CA ARG A 128 5.53 -7.29 16.84
C ARG A 128 4.90 -7.70 15.52
N GLY A 129 4.46 -6.72 14.73
CA GLY A 129 3.93 -6.96 13.38
C GLY A 129 4.98 -7.55 12.44
N VAL A 130 6.23 -7.08 12.53
CA VAL A 130 7.35 -7.66 11.78
C VAL A 130 7.59 -9.12 12.21
N ALA A 131 7.82 -9.38 13.49
CA ALA A 131 8.08 -10.73 13.98
C ALA A 131 6.93 -11.70 13.65
N ALA A 132 5.67 -11.27 13.80
CA ALA A 132 4.51 -12.07 13.42
C ALA A 132 4.50 -12.39 11.92
N SER A 133 4.85 -11.43 11.06
CA SER A 133 4.93 -11.66 9.61
C SER A 133 5.96 -12.72 9.23
N PHE A 134 7.14 -12.69 9.87
CA PHE A 134 8.16 -13.72 9.67
C PHE A 134 7.70 -15.08 10.21
N MET A 135 6.96 -15.12 11.31
CA MET A 135 6.36 -16.36 11.83
C MET A 135 5.29 -16.95 10.90
N LEU A 136 4.64 -16.12 10.08
CA LEU A 136 3.72 -16.56 9.03
C LEU A 136 4.43 -17.03 7.75
N GLY A 137 5.77 -17.01 7.72
CA GLY A 137 6.59 -17.47 6.60
C GLY A 137 6.96 -16.38 5.59
N ALA A 138 6.59 -15.12 5.82
CA ALA A 138 7.05 -14.02 4.95
C ALA A 138 8.55 -13.77 5.13
N GLU A 139 9.21 -13.32 4.06
CA GLU A 139 10.65 -12.99 4.03
C GLU A 139 10.91 -11.49 4.13
N GLY A 140 9.84 -10.69 4.21
CA GLY A 140 9.91 -9.26 4.43
C GLY A 140 8.52 -8.65 4.65
N VAL A 141 8.48 -7.34 4.88
CA VAL A 141 7.24 -6.61 5.15
C VAL A 141 7.13 -5.36 4.29
N GLN A 142 5.90 -5.02 3.89
CA GLN A 142 5.55 -3.71 3.33
C GLN A 142 4.71 -2.94 4.35
N VAL A 143 5.15 -1.71 4.64
CA VAL A 143 4.57 -0.87 5.69
C VAL A 143 4.08 0.43 5.04
N GLY A 144 2.80 0.75 5.24
CA GLY A 144 2.18 1.97 4.71
C GLY A 144 1.88 2.99 5.80
N THR A 145 0.83 2.74 6.58
CA THR A 145 0.28 3.69 7.58
C THR A 145 1.32 4.28 8.54
N ARG A 146 2.27 3.48 9.04
CA ARG A 146 3.35 3.94 9.94
C ARG A 146 4.23 5.02 9.32
N PHE A 147 4.45 4.98 8.00
CA PHE A 147 5.19 6.00 7.26
C PHE A 147 4.36 7.22 6.86
N LEU A 148 3.02 7.22 7.05
CA LEU A 148 2.24 8.47 6.97
C LEU A 148 2.65 9.43 8.11
N ALA A 149 2.98 8.88 9.27
CA ALA A 149 3.51 9.59 10.43
C ALA A 149 5.05 9.57 10.48
N SER A 150 5.71 9.82 9.34
CA SER A 150 7.14 10.14 9.31
C SER A 150 7.40 11.62 9.02
N GLU A 151 8.59 12.12 9.37
CA GLU A 151 9.00 13.50 9.10
C GLU A 151 9.10 13.78 7.59
N GLU A 152 9.62 12.81 6.83
CA GLU A 152 9.87 12.91 5.40
C GLU A 152 8.59 12.81 4.56
N CYS A 153 7.51 12.28 5.13
CA CYS A 153 6.23 12.16 4.44
C CYS A 153 5.58 13.53 4.23
N ARG A 154 5.28 13.87 2.97
CA ARG A 154 4.82 15.22 2.53
C ARG A 154 3.30 15.34 2.40
N ILE A 155 2.55 14.51 3.09
CA ILE A 155 1.10 14.68 3.20
C ILE A 155 0.78 15.89 4.09
N HIS A 156 -0.38 16.51 3.87
CA HIS A 156 -0.85 17.64 4.66
C HIS A 156 -0.92 17.31 6.16
N ALA A 157 -0.66 18.30 7.04
CA ALA A 157 -0.66 18.14 8.50
C ALA A 157 -1.97 17.53 9.03
N ASN A 158 -3.13 18.04 8.58
CA ASN A 158 -4.45 17.46 8.89
C ASN A 158 -4.55 15.94 8.65
N TYR A 159 -3.88 15.41 7.62
CA TYR A 159 -3.84 13.97 7.39
C TYR A 159 -3.05 13.27 8.50
N LYS A 160 -1.85 13.77 8.80
CA LYS A 160 -1.02 13.23 9.90
C LYS A 160 -1.78 13.27 11.23
N ASP A 161 -2.47 14.37 11.53
CA ASP A 161 -3.25 14.54 12.74
C ASP A 161 -4.39 13.51 12.84
N LEU A 162 -5.07 13.21 11.72
CA LEU A 162 -6.08 12.15 11.69
C LEU A 162 -5.49 10.76 11.90
N VAL A 163 -4.29 10.48 11.39
CA VAL A 163 -3.60 9.20 11.63
C VAL A 163 -3.20 9.08 13.10
N LEU A 164 -2.60 10.13 13.67
CA LEU A 164 -2.15 10.15 15.06
C LEU A 164 -3.29 10.14 16.08
N GLY A 165 -4.44 10.75 15.72
CA GLY A 165 -5.64 10.77 16.54
C GLY A 165 -6.55 9.56 16.37
N ALA A 166 -6.22 8.63 15.47
CA ALA A 166 -7.05 7.47 15.19
C ALA A 166 -7.09 6.51 16.38
N LYS A 167 -8.26 5.95 16.66
CA LYS A 167 -8.43 4.81 17.55
C LYS A 167 -8.54 3.51 16.76
N ASP A 168 -8.44 2.39 17.45
CA ASP A 168 -8.71 1.04 16.91
C ASP A 168 -10.08 0.94 16.20
N THR A 169 -11.08 1.69 16.67
CA THR A 169 -12.45 1.74 16.14
C THR A 169 -12.69 2.85 15.09
N ASP A 170 -11.64 3.54 14.64
CA ASP A 170 -11.74 4.63 13.66
C ASP A 170 -11.42 4.18 12.24
N SER A 171 -11.44 2.89 11.94
CA SER A 171 -11.34 2.39 10.57
C SER A 171 -12.71 2.26 9.91
N ILE A 172 -12.85 2.81 8.69
CA ILE A 172 -14.07 2.70 7.87
C ILE A 172 -13.68 2.16 6.49
N VAL A 173 -14.42 1.15 6.03
CA VAL A 173 -14.37 0.67 4.64
C VAL A 173 -15.59 1.20 3.90
N THR A 174 -15.37 1.75 2.71
CA THR A 174 -16.40 2.30 1.82
C THR A 174 -16.30 1.65 0.44
N GLY A 175 -17.42 1.58 -0.29
CA GLY A 175 -17.40 1.17 -1.70
C GLY A 175 -17.30 -0.35 -1.87
N ARG A 176 -17.81 -1.15 -0.92
CA ARG A 176 -17.84 -2.61 -1.09
C ARG A 176 -18.77 -2.99 -2.24
N PHE A 177 -19.93 -2.36 -2.32
CA PHE A 177 -20.91 -2.59 -3.37
C PHE A 177 -20.43 -2.22 -4.80
N THR A 178 -19.39 -1.38 -4.93
CA THR A 178 -18.83 -1.02 -6.24
C THR A 178 -17.81 -2.06 -6.75
N GLY A 179 -17.43 -3.03 -5.92
CA GLY A 179 -16.34 -3.98 -6.21
C GLY A 179 -14.94 -3.43 -5.94
N HIS A 180 -14.82 -2.20 -5.44
CA HIS A 180 -13.54 -1.53 -5.16
C HIS A 180 -13.49 -0.99 -3.72
N PRO A 181 -13.55 -1.87 -2.70
CA PRO A 181 -13.57 -1.44 -1.32
C PRO A 181 -12.29 -0.71 -0.95
N CYS A 182 -12.45 0.40 -0.23
CA CYS A 182 -11.35 1.27 0.19
C CYS A 182 -11.40 1.55 1.69
N ARG A 183 -10.31 1.27 2.40
CA ARG A 183 -10.14 1.54 3.84
C ARG A 183 -9.57 2.92 4.11
N ASN A 184 -10.27 3.65 4.96
CA ASN A 184 -9.97 5.01 5.38
C ASN A 184 -10.00 5.11 6.90
N VAL A 185 -9.35 6.14 7.45
CA VAL A 185 -9.64 6.60 8.82
C VAL A 185 -10.97 7.35 8.82
N LYS A 186 -11.67 7.28 9.94
CA LYS A 186 -12.96 7.92 10.19
C LYS A 186 -12.85 9.42 9.93
N SER A 187 -13.53 9.86 8.88
CA SER A 187 -13.58 11.25 8.41
C SER A 187 -15.01 11.59 7.97
N LYS A 188 -15.28 12.86 7.65
CA LYS A 188 -16.61 13.30 7.21
C LYS A 188 -17.02 12.63 5.90
N LEU A 189 -16.13 12.62 4.91
CA LEU A 189 -16.39 11.93 3.64
C LEU A 189 -16.61 10.42 3.85
N ALA A 190 -15.77 9.74 4.64
CA ALA A 190 -15.91 8.30 4.86
C ALA A 190 -17.26 7.94 5.51
N LYS A 191 -17.73 8.73 6.48
CA LYS A 191 -19.07 8.55 7.07
C LYS A 191 -20.18 8.82 6.05
N LYS A 192 -20.06 9.88 5.26
CA LYS A 192 -21.02 10.22 4.20
C LYS A 192 -21.16 9.08 3.18
N LEU A 193 -20.04 8.56 2.69
CA LEU A 193 -20.02 7.44 1.74
C LEU A 193 -20.58 6.15 2.36
N GLN A 194 -20.26 5.86 3.63
CA GLN A 194 -20.83 4.71 4.32
C GLN A 194 -22.35 4.81 4.49
N THR A 195 -22.89 5.99 4.80
CA THR A 195 -24.34 6.21 4.86
C THR A 195 -24.97 6.09 3.47
N PHE A 196 -24.36 6.71 2.45
CA PHE A 196 -24.82 6.62 1.07
C PHE A 196 -24.91 5.18 0.56
N GLU A 197 -23.92 4.34 0.88
CA GLU A 197 -23.93 2.91 0.57
C GLU A 197 -25.06 2.16 1.28
N LYS A 198 -25.34 2.49 2.55
CA LYS A 198 -26.46 1.89 3.31
C LYS A 198 -27.84 2.30 2.77
N ASP A 199 -27.95 3.51 2.26
CA ASP A 199 -29.19 4.06 1.73
C ASP A 199 -29.49 3.60 0.29
N GLY A 200 -28.64 2.73 -0.27
CA GLY A 200 -28.86 2.11 -1.59
C GLY A 200 -28.43 2.99 -2.77
N GLY A 201 -27.46 3.88 -2.57
CA GLY A 201 -26.88 4.70 -3.63
C GLY A 201 -26.24 3.88 -4.75
N THR A 202 -26.08 4.49 -5.94
CA THR A 202 -25.53 3.80 -7.12
C THR A 202 -24.00 3.89 -7.20
N PRO A 203 -23.32 2.95 -7.89
CA PRO A 203 -21.87 3.03 -8.10
C PRO A 203 -21.44 4.30 -8.84
N GLU A 204 -22.22 4.77 -9.83
CA GLU A 204 -21.92 5.99 -10.58
C GLU A 204 -21.94 7.24 -9.68
N GLU A 205 -22.95 7.37 -8.82
CA GLU A 205 -23.05 8.49 -7.87
C GLU A 205 -21.95 8.41 -6.80
N PHE A 206 -21.60 7.21 -6.33
CA PHE A 206 -20.49 7.01 -5.39
C PHE A 206 -19.17 7.52 -5.99
N GLU A 207 -18.90 7.17 -7.25
CA GLU A 207 -17.71 7.63 -7.97
C GLU A 207 -17.70 9.15 -8.14
N GLN A 208 -18.84 9.77 -8.45
CA GLN A 208 -18.94 11.24 -8.54
C GLN A 208 -18.59 11.93 -7.21
N ILE A 209 -18.96 11.34 -6.07
CA ILE A 209 -18.66 11.89 -4.74
C ILE A 209 -17.19 11.65 -4.38
N SER A 210 -16.63 10.48 -4.71
CA SER A 210 -15.30 10.05 -4.29
C SER A 210 -14.18 10.53 -5.22
N ALA A 211 -14.50 10.91 -6.47
CA ALA A 211 -13.52 11.31 -7.47
C ALA A 211 -12.59 12.44 -6.98
N GLY A 212 -11.28 12.18 -7.06
CA GLY A 212 -10.24 13.13 -6.65
C GLY A 212 -10.12 13.37 -5.14
N SER A 213 -10.90 12.68 -4.30
CA SER A 213 -10.91 12.88 -2.84
C SER A 213 -9.56 12.56 -2.17
N LEU A 214 -8.79 11.60 -2.68
CA LEU A 214 -7.44 11.33 -2.15
C LEU A 214 -6.51 12.52 -2.31
N ARG A 215 -6.52 13.19 -3.48
CA ARG A 215 -5.70 14.39 -3.71
C ARG A 215 -6.09 15.50 -2.73
N LYS A 216 -7.40 15.73 -2.53
CA LYS A 216 -7.91 16.73 -1.59
C LYS A 216 -7.42 16.46 -0.15
N ALA A 217 -7.37 15.19 0.27
CA ALA A 217 -6.80 14.82 1.57
C ALA A 217 -5.28 15.02 1.63
N VAL A 218 -4.55 14.51 0.64
CA VAL A 218 -3.07 14.47 0.63
C VAL A 218 -2.46 15.85 0.47
N VAL A 219 -2.97 16.66 -0.45
CA VAL A 219 -2.39 17.96 -0.83
C VAL A 219 -3.03 19.09 -0.05
N ASP A 220 -4.36 19.13 -0.01
CA ASP A 220 -5.11 20.27 0.52
C ASP A 220 -5.54 20.09 1.98
N GLY A 221 -5.41 18.87 2.53
CA GLY A 221 -5.84 18.57 3.89
C GLY A 221 -7.34 18.72 4.12
N ASP A 222 -8.16 18.59 3.07
CA ASP A 222 -9.61 18.83 3.11
C ASP A 222 -10.32 17.82 4.03
N LEU A 223 -10.70 18.26 5.23
CA LEU A 223 -11.39 17.44 6.23
C LEU A 223 -12.86 17.12 5.88
N GLU A 224 -13.45 17.86 4.92
CA GLU A 224 -14.83 17.66 4.50
C GLU A 224 -14.93 16.61 3.38
N ASN A 225 -14.10 16.75 2.35
CA ASN A 225 -14.17 15.96 1.11
C ASN A 225 -12.92 15.12 0.82
N GLY A 226 -12.01 14.99 1.77
CA GLY A 226 -10.81 14.18 1.65
C GLY A 226 -11.04 12.70 1.96
N SER A 227 -10.44 11.83 1.15
CA SER A 227 -10.29 10.40 1.46
C SER A 227 -8.96 10.17 2.15
N PHE A 228 -9.01 9.93 3.45
CA PHE A 228 -7.85 9.69 4.31
C PHE A 228 -7.58 8.18 4.39
N MET A 229 -7.05 7.61 3.31
CA MET A 229 -6.69 6.18 3.22
C MET A 229 -5.69 5.79 4.31
N CYS A 230 -6.07 4.83 5.15
CA CYS A 230 -5.33 4.54 6.37
C CYS A 230 -5.65 3.11 6.83
N GLY A 231 -4.62 2.34 7.18
CA GLY A 231 -4.82 0.98 7.68
C GLY A 231 -5.44 0.97 9.08
N ALA A 232 -6.05 -0.15 9.45
CA ALA A 232 -6.68 -0.34 10.77
C ALA A 232 -5.66 -0.23 11.93
N ILE A 233 -4.37 -0.40 11.64
CA ILE A 233 -3.27 -0.30 12.60
C ILE A 233 -2.99 1.12 13.11
N ALA A 234 -3.68 2.13 12.56
CA ALA A 234 -3.44 3.55 12.87
C ALA A 234 -3.49 3.87 14.38
N GLY A 235 -4.34 3.17 15.14
CA GLY A 235 -4.43 3.36 16.59
C GLY A 235 -3.17 3.01 17.39
N MET A 236 -2.17 2.39 16.76
CA MET A 236 -0.85 2.16 17.37
C MET A 236 0.16 3.28 17.08
N ILE A 237 -0.18 4.24 16.23
CA ILE A 237 0.71 5.31 15.76
C ILE A 237 0.38 6.59 16.52
N ASN A 238 1.22 6.97 17.48
CA ASN A 238 0.95 8.10 18.38
C ASN A 238 2.00 9.22 18.32
N GLU A 239 3.01 9.09 17.46
CA GLU A 239 4.11 10.06 17.33
C GLU A 239 4.63 10.10 15.89
N ILE A 240 5.22 11.24 15.50
CA ILE A 240 5.95 11.39 14.23
C ILE A 240 7.42 11.09 14.50
N LYS A 241 8.06 10.30 13.62
CA LYS A 241 9.50 9.98 13.70
C LYS A 241 10.19 10.10 12.34
N PRO A 242 11.51 10.30 12.30
CA PRO A 242 12.30 10.08 11.09
C PRO A 242 12.07 8.67 10.52
N CYS A 243 12.05 8.52 9.19
CA CYS A 243 11.91 7.21 8.54
C CYS A 243 12.98 6.22 9.01
N LYS A 244 14.20 6.69 9.26
CA LYS A 244 15.31 5.89 9.79
C LYS A 244 14.93 5.24 11.12
N ASP A 245 14.47 6.05 12.07
CA ASP A 245 14.16 5.60 13.43
C ASP A 245 12.98 4.62 13.43
N ILE A 246 11.97 4.85 12.57
CA ILE A 246 10.87 3.89 12.37
C ILE A 246 11.42 2.52 11.95
N ILE A 247 12.31 2.47 10.95
CA ILE A 247 12.87 1.22 10.44
C ILE A 247 13.72 0.53 11.51
N GLU A 248 14.66 1.26 12.12
CA GLU A 248 15.58 0.72 13.12
C GLU A 248 14.84 0.19 14.34
N GLU A 249 13.83 0.93 14.83
CA GLU A 249 13.01 0.49 15.96
C GLU A 249 12.20 -0.77 15.63
N MET A 250 11.52 -0.79 14.48
CA MET A 250 10.72 -1.94 14.05
C MET A 250 11.57 -3.22 13.98
N PHE A 251 12.74 -3.16 13.36
CA PHE A 251 13.61 -4.33 13.22
C PHE A 251 14.30 -4.70 14.53
N ALA A 252 14.80 -3.75 15.33
CA ALA A 252 15.41 -4.05 16.63
C ALA A 252 14.41 -4.71 17.60
N GLN A 253 13.16 -4.24 17.62
CA GLN A 253 12.09 -4.88 18.40
C GLN A 253 11.79 -6.30 17.89
N ALA A 254 11.76 -6.50 16.57
CA ALA A 254 11.50 -7.80 15.97
C ALA A 254 12.62 -8.80 16.27
N GLU A 255 13.89 -8.42 16.09
CA GLU A 255 15.06 -9.25 16.39
C GLU A 255 15.03 -9.74 17.83
N LYS A 256 14.76 -8.83 18.78
CA LYS A 256 14.59 -9.20 20.20
C LYS A 256 13.47 -10.22 20.42
N LEU A 257 12.33 -10.07 19.75
CA LEU A 257 11.20 -11.01 19.87
C LEU A 257 11.50 -12.37 19.23
N LEU A 258 12.31 -12.38 18.18
CA LEU A 258 12.73 -13.58 17.45
C LEU A 258 13.94 -14.28 18.09
N GLY A 259 14.54 -13.69 19.14
CA GLY A 259 15.75 -14.21 19.78
C GLY A 259 17.00 -14.12 18.89
N ARG A 260 17.07 -13.10 18.03
CA ARG A 260 18.20 -12.81 17.15
C ARG A 260 19.03 -11.64 17.69
#